data_AF-A0AAN5MDX5-F1
#
_entry.id   AF-A0AAN5MDX5-F1
#
_cell.length_a   1.000
_cell.length_b   1.000
_cell.length_c   1.000
_cell.angle_alpha   90.00
_cell.angle_beta   90.00
_cell.angle_gamma   90.00
#
_symmetry.space_group_name_H-M   'P 1'
#
loop_
_entity.id
_entity.type
_entity.pdbx_description
1 polymer ?
#
loop_
_entity_poly.entity_id
_entity_poly.type
_entity_poly.pdbx_seq_one_letter_code
_entity_poly.pdbx_strand_id
1 'polypeptide(L)'
;MKRVTLILLAVAISASASASNRSLDDFFKKNPELQKNTAIRAAIISQAEEAAIEDESVTAPKNIKRRVWDNGYAYAVSAMMDLRIFCEDNIFDMYLLTIEDCDIIQQYEEN
;
A
#
# COMPACT_ATOMS: atom_id res chain seq x y z
N MET A 1 -8.86 7.29 58.23
CA MET A 1 -8.84 7.65 56.80
C MET A 1 -7.42 8.02 56.41
N LYS A 2 -6.74 7.24 55.56
CA LYS A 2 -5.44 7.61 54.96
C LYS A 2 -5.55 7.28 53.47
N ARG A 3 -5.56 8.31 52.63
CA ARG A 3 -5.56 8.18 51.17
C ARG A 3 -4.11 7.93 50.75
N VAL A 4 -3.86 6.78 50.14
CA VAL A 4 -2.58 6.49 49.47
C VAL A 4 -2.79 6.82 48.00
N THR A 5 -2.18 7.91 47.56
CA THR A 5 -2.26 8.39 46.17
C THR A 5 -1.29 7.57 45.32
N LEU A 6 -1.82 6.73 44.44
CA LEU A 6 -1.07 6.01 43.42
C LEU A 6 -0.70 6.98 42.29
N ILE A 7 0.60 7.23 42.09
CA ILE A 7 1.13 7.98 40.95
C ILE A 7 1.47 6.96 39.86
N LEU A 8 0.61 6.87 38.84
CA LEU A 8 0.90 6.14 37.59
C LEU A 8 1.73 7.05 36.68
N LEU A 9 3.03 6.78 36.59
CA LEU A 9 3.90 7.39 35.57
C LEU A 9 3.62 6.70 34.23
N ALA A 10 2.81 7.33 33.38
CA ALA A 10 2.67 6.92 31.99
C ALA A 10 3.90 7.44 31.21
N VAL A 11 4.83 6.54 30.91
CA VAL A 11 5.92 6.82 29.96
C VAL A 11 5.30 6.80 28.57
N ALA A 12 4.97 7.98 28.05
CA ALA A 12 4.62 8.16 26.66
C ALA A 12 5.88 7.91 25.81
N ILE A 13 6.01 6.71 25.27
CA ILE A 13 6.97 6.42 24.21
C ILE A 13 6.43 7.10 22.97
N SER A 14 6.88 8.33 22.73
CA SER A 14 6.67 9.04 21.47
C SER A 14 7.46 8.32 20.39
N ALA A 15 6.90 7.24 19.83
CA ALA A 15 7.34 6.69 18.57
C ALA A 15 6.98 7.71 17.49
N SER A 16 7.85 8.70 17.30
CA SER A 16 7.88 9.50 16.08
C SER A 16 8.25 8.55 14.95
N ALA A 17 7.23 7.90 14.36
CA ALA A 17 7.35 7.21 13.10
C ALA A 17 7.91 8.23 12.11
N SER A 18 9.19 8.13 11.82
CA SER A 18 9.77 8.80 10.66
C SER A 18 8.92 8.37 9.48
N ALA A 19 8.22 9.32 8.86
CA ALA A 19 7.56 9.10 7.58
C ALA A 19 8.67 8.77 6.57
N SER A 20 9.09 7.51 6.54
CA SER A 20 9.96 7.02 5.51
C SER A 20 9.15 7.08 4.23
N ASN A 21 9.50 8.00 3.33
CA ASN A 21 9.11 7.93 1.92
C ASN A 21 9.53 6.54 1.42
N ARG A 22 8.63 5.56 1.48
CA ARG A 22 8.88 4.21 0.97
C ARG A 22 8.38 4.19 -0.45
N SER A 23 9.25 3.77 -1.35
CA SER A 23 8.99 3.72 -2.78
C SER A 23 8.21 2.46 -3.18
N LEU A 24 7.72 2.43 -4.43
CA LEU A 24 7.23 1.20 -5.07
C LEU A 24 8.29 0.09 -5.06
N ASP A 25 9.56 0.43 -5.25
CA ASP A 25 10.65 -0.55 -5.22
C ASP A 25 10.81 -1.17 -3.82
N ASP A 26 10.58 -0.40 -2.75
CA ASP A 26 10.61 -0.92 -1.39
C ASP A 26 9.43 -1.86 -1.11
N PHE A 27 8.30 -1.66 -1.78
CA PHE A 27 7.18 -2.59 -1.76
C PHE A 27 7.55 -3.91 -2.44
N PHE A 28 8.07 -3.86 -3.67
CA PHE A 28 8.44 -5.08 -4.40
C PHE A 28 9.58 -5.85 -3.75
N LYS A 29 10.56 -5.17 -3.15
CA LYS A 29 11.63 -5.83 -2.38
C LYS A 29 11.09 -6.57 -1.16
N LYS A 30 10.02 -6.08 -0.53
CA LYS A 30 9.37 -6.76 0.61
C LYS A 30 8.50 -7.93 0.14
N ASN A 31 7.95 -7.83 -1.07
CA ASN A 31 7.00 -8.80 -1.66
C ASN A 31 7.54 -9.37 -2.99
N PRO A 32 8.65 -10.15 -2.97
CA PRO A 32 9.35 -10.59 -4.17
C PRO A 32 8.51 -11.52 -5.06
N GLU A 33 7.53 -12.22 -4.51
CA GLU A 33 6.55 -13.02 -5.25
C GLU A 33 5.69 -12.15 -6.19
N LEU A 34 5.25 -10.97 -5.73
CA LEU A 34 4.52 -10.01 -6.54
C LEU A 34 5.41 -9.37 -7.62
N GLN A 35 6.71 -9.22 -7.33
CA GLN A 35 7.68 -8.67 -8.28
C GLN A 35 8.01 -9.61 -9.44
N LYS A 36 8.08 -10.93 -9.18
CA LYS A 36 8.49 -11.95 -10.16
C LYS A 36 7.48 -12.15 -11.27
N ASN A 37 6.19 -11.92 -10.97
CA ASN A 37 5.13 -12.01 -11.95
C ASN A 37 4.92 -10.66 -12.64
N THR A 38 5.23 -10.60 -13.93
CA THR A 38 5.17 -9.35 -14.71
C THR A 38 3.75 -8.75 -14.78
N ALA A 39 2.71 -9.59 -14.88
CA ALA A 39 1.33 -9.13 -14.96
C ALA A 39 0.89 -8.52 -13.62
N ILE A 40 1.12 -9.23 -12.51
CA ILE A 40 0.86 -8.72 -11.15
C ILE A 40 1.62 -7.42 -10.90
N ARG A 41 2.93 -7.38 -11.23
CA ARG A 41 3.75 -6.18 -11.06
C ARG A 41 3.20 -5.00 -11.86
N ALA A 42 2.78 -5.22 -13.11
CA ALA A 42 2.21 -4.16 -13.94
C ALA A 42 0.87 -3.66 -13.39
N ALA A 43 0.00 -4.58 -12.94
CA ALA A 43 -1.28 -4.25 -12.34
C ALA A 43 -1.10 -3.39 -11.07
N ILE A 44 -0.15 -3.74 -10.20
CA ILE A 44 0.16 -2.98 -8.99
C ILE A 44 0.65 -1.57 -9.33
N ILE A 45 1.54 -1.43 -10.32
CA ILE A 45 2.05 -0.11 -10.75
C ILE A 45 0.91 0.74 -11.30
N SER A 46 0.05 0.16 -12.16
CA SER A 46 -1.10 0.86 -12.74
C SER A 46 -2.04 1.38 -11.65
N GLN A 47 -2.42 0.54 -10.68
CA GLN A 47 -3.31 0.95 -9.60
C GLN A 47 -2.65 1.92 -8.61
N ALA A 48 -1.34 1.81 -8.40
CA ALA A 48 -0.63 2.77 -7.58
C ALA A 48 -0.58 4.16 -8.24
N GLU A 49 -0.48 4.22 -9.56
CA GLU A 49 -0.57 5.48 -10.31
C GLU A 49 -1.98 6.06 -10.29
N GLU A 50 -3.02 5.21 -10.38
CA GLU A 50 -4.43 5.62 -10.22
C GLU A 50 -4.69 6.20 -8.82
N ALA A 51 -4.27 5.50 -7.75
CA ALA A 51 -4.37 6.00 -6.39
C ALA A 51 -3.64 7.35 -6.20
N ALA A 52 -2.49 7.55 -6.87
CA ALA A 52 -1.78 8.82 -6.85
C ALA A 52 -2.50 9.95 -7.60
N ILE A 53 -3.35 9.62 -8.58
CA ILE A 53 -4.24 10.56 -9.27
C ILE A 53 -5.43 10.91 -8.36
N GLU A 54 -6.02 9.93 -7.68
CA GLU A 54 -7.16 10.15 -6.79
C GLU A 54 -6.81 10.96 -5.53
N ASP A 55 -5.60 10.79 -5.02
CA ASP A 55 -5.03 11.59 -3.92
C ASP A 55 -4.74 13.05 -4.33
N GLU A 56 -5.00 13.43 -5.60
CA GLU A 56 -4.93 14.80 -6.03
C GLU A 56 -6.14 15.63 -5.56
N SER A 57 -5.89 16.59 -4.67
CA SER A 57 -6.81 17.71 -4.48
C SER A 57 -6.91 18.51 -5.79
N VAL A 58 -8.13 18.82 -6.24
CA VAL A 58 -8.55 19.49 -7.49
C VAL A 58 -7.77 20.77 -7.89
N THR A 59 -6.88 21.31 -7.04
CA THR A 59 -6.29 22.64 -7.18
C THR A 59 -4.93 22.71 -7.88
N ALA A 60 -4.24 21.61 -8.19
CA ALA A 60 -3.09 21.63 -9.12
C ALA A 60 -2.63 20.22 -9.52
N PRO A 61 -2.32 19.98 -10.82
CA PRO A 61 -1.62 18.79 -11.28
C PRO A 61 -0.19 18.78 -10.72
N LYS A 62 -0.04 18.33 -9.48
CA LYS A 62 1.27 18.04 -8.92
C LYS A 62 1.68 16.67 -9.44
N ASN A 63 2.56 16.71 -10.43
CA ASN A 63 3.46 15.65 -10.88
C ASN A 63 3.21 14.28 -10.21
N ILE A 64 2.32 13.47 -10.80
CA ILE A 64 1.96 12.11 -10.33
C ILE A 64 3.23 11.30 -10.02
N LYS A 65 4.26 11.40 -10.88
CA LYS A 65 5.54 10.71 -10.66
C LYS A 65 6.20 11.09 -9.34
N ARG A 66 6.09 12.35 -8.91
CA ARG A 66 6.63 12.78 -7.62
C ARG A 66 5.83 12.19 -6.46
N ARG A 67 4.50 12.11 -6.56
CA ARG A 67 3.68 11.46 -5.53
C ARG A 67 3.98 9.97 -5.43
N VAL A 68 4.04 9.28 -6.57
CA VAL A 68 4.43 7.87 -6.61
C VAL A 68 5.85 7.68 -6.05
N TRP A 69 6.75 8.63 -6.27
CA TRP A 69 8.07 8.60 -5.65
C TRP A 69 8.03 8.80 -4.13
N ASP A 70 7.22 9.74 -3.65
CA ASP A 70 7.09 10.06 -2.22
C ASP A 70 6.33 8.96 -1.44
N ASN A 71 5.22 8.46 -2.00
CA ASN A 71 4.24 7.61 -1.31
C ASN A 71 4.04 6.24 -1.98
N GLY A 72 4.91 5.82 -2.90
CA GLY A 72 4.69 4.66 -3.77
C GLY A 72 4.39 3.35 -3.03
N TYR A 73 4.95 3.16 -1.84
CA TYR A 73 4.63 1.99 -1.02
C TYR A 73 3.16 2.01 -0.56
N ALA A 74 2.66 3.16 -0.08
CA ALA A 74 1.29 3.27 0.39
C ALA A 74 0.29 3.08 -0.77
N TYR A 75 0.58 3.66 -1.94
CA TYR A 75 -0.23 3.43 -3.13
C TYR A 75 -0.17 1.98 -3.61
N ALA A 76 0.95 1.28 -3.46
CA ALA A 76 1.06 -0.15 -3.76
C ALA A 76 0.23 -1.03 -2.80
N VAL A 77 0.18 -0.67 -1.51
CA VAL A 77 -0.73 -1.34 -0.56
C VAL A 77 -2.18 -1.12 -0.96
N SER A 78 -2.56 0.11 -1.33
CA SER A 78 -3.91 0.41 -1.85
C SER A 78 -4.23 -0.42 -3.10
N ALA A 79 -3.30 -0.44 -4.07
CA ALA A 79 -3.41 -1.24 -5.28
C ALA A 79 -3.67 -2.73 -4.98
N MET A 80 -3.00 -3.31 -3.97
CA MET A 80 -3.25 -4.70 -3.59
C MET A 80 -4.65 -4.94 -3.04
N MET A 81 -5.23 -3.97 -2.33
CA MET A 81 -6.61 -4.08 -1.85
C MET A 81 -7.58 -4.06 -3.03
N ASP A 82 -7.37 -3.18 -4.01
CA ASP A 82 -8.24 -3.08 -5.19
C ASP A 82 -8.13 -4.33 -6.06
N LEU A 83 -6.91 -4.82 -6.31
CA LEU A 83 -6.69 -6.03 -7.11
C LEU A 83 -7.30 -7.28 -6.47
N ARG A 84 -7.37 -7.35 -5.13
CA ARG A 84 -8.08 -8.43 -4.44
C ARG A 84 -9.57 -8.39 -4.71
N ILE A 85 -10.17 -7.21 -4.62
CA ILE A 85 -11.59 -7.01 -4.94
C ILE A 85 -11.84 -7.42 -6.39
N PHE A 86 -10.97 -7.03 -7.32
CA PHE A 86 -11.10 -7.41 -8.73
C PHE A 86 -10.99 -8.92 -8.97
N CYS A 87 -10.14 -9.60 -8.20
CA CYS A 87 -10.06 -11.06 -8.21
C CYS A 87 -11.32 -11.72 -7.63
N GLU A 88 -11.87 -11.20 -6.53
CA GLU A 88 -13.10 -11.70 -5.92
C GLU A 88 -14.33 -11.50 -6.84
N ASP A 89 -14.39 -10.36 -7.53
CA ASP A 89 -15.47 -9.99 -8.44
C ASP A 89 -15.32 -10.60 -9.85
N ASN A 90 -14.26 -11.36 -10.11
CA ASN A 90 -13.93 -11.96 -11.42
C ASN A 90 -13.77 -10.93 -12.57
N ILE A 91 -13.22 -9.76 -12.26
CA ILE A 91 -12.91 -8.68 -13.23
C ILE A 91 -11.40 -8.42 -13.36
N PHE A 92 -10.59 -9.39 -12.94
CA PHE A 92 -9.13 -9.34 -12.95
C PHE A 92 -8.53 -9.29 -14.37
N ASP A 93 -9.28 -9.74 -15.37
CA ASP A 93 -8.89 -9.75 -16.78
C ASP A 93 -8.69 -8.34 -17.36
N MET A 94 -9.31 -7.31 -16.76
CA MET A 94 -9.06 -5.90 -17.07
C MET A 94 -7.57 -5.51 -16.92
N TYR A 95 -6.83 -6.23 -16.08
CA TYR A 95 -5.40 -6.05 -15.84
C TYR A 95 -4.54 -7.16 -16.48
N LEU A 96 -5.12 -7.94 -17.40
CA LEU A 96 -4.47 -9.10 -18.03
C LEU A 96 -4.00 -10.17 -17.03
N LEU A 97 -4.61 -10.20 -15.84
CA LEU A 97 -4.33 -11.21 -14.83
C LEU A 97 -5.02 -12.53 -15.19
N THR A 98 -4.47 -13.63 -14.70
CA THR A 98 -5.12 -14.94 -14.73
C THR A 98 -5.68 -15.33 -13.36
N ILE A 99 -6.42 -16.44 -13.29
CA ILE A 99 -6.88 -17.00 -12.01
C ILE A 99 -5.69 -17.36 -11.12
N GLU A 100 -4.62 -17.92 -11.71
CA GLU A 100 -3.39 -18.24 -10.99
C GLU A 100 -2.70 -16.99 -10.43
N ASP A 101 -2.79 -15.85 -11.12
CA ASP A 101 -2.29 -14.58 -10.60
C ASP A 101 -3.11 -14.12 -9.39
N CYS A 102 -4.43 -14.32 -9.43
CA CYS A 102 -5.32 -14.03 -8.32
C CYS A 102 -5.01 -14.88 -7.08
N ASP A 103 -4.60 -16.14 -7.23
CA ASP A 103 -4.15 -16.96 -6.09
C ASP A 103 -2.95 -16.33 -5.38
N ILE A 104 -2.03 -15.72 -6.12
CA ILE A 104 -0.86 -15.01 -5.56
C ILE A 104 -1.31 -13.72 -4.85
N ILE A 105 -2.20 -12.94 -5.49
CA ILE A 105 -2.73 -11.68 -4.94
C ILE A 105 -3.53 -11.91 -3.64
N GLN A 106 -4.30 -13.00 -3.56
CA GLN A 106 -5.07 -13.35 -2.37
C GLN A 106 -4.19 -13.82 -1.21
N GLN A 107 -2.99 -14.35 -1.47
CA GLN A 107 -2.04 -14.76 -0.44
C GLN A 107 -1.25 -13.61 0.19
N TYR A 108 -1.28 -12.41 -0.39
CA TYR A 108 -0.58 -11.23 0.16
C TYR A 108 -1.02 -10.91 1.60
N GLU A 109 -0.11 -10.47 2.47
CA GLU A 109 -0.51 -9.94 3.78
C GLU A 109 0.32 -8.68 4.05
N GLU A 110 -0.36 -7.59 4.41
CA GLU A 110 0.32 -6.38 4.84
C GLU A 110 0.99 -6.65 6.19
N ASN A 111 2.28 -6.98 6.14
CA ASN A 111 3.13 -7.15 7.32
C ASN A 111 3.68 -5.82 7.84
#